data_AF-X7Z2R3-F1
#
_entry.id   AF-X7Z2R3-F1
#
_cell.length_a   1.000
_cell.length_b   1.000
_cell.length_c   1.000
_cell.angle_alpha   90.00
_cell.angle_beta   90.00
_cell.angle_gamma   90.00
#
_symmetry.space_group_name_H-M   'P 1'
#
loop_
_entity.id
_entity.type
_entity.pdbx_description
1 polymer ?
#
loop_
_entity_poly.entity_id
_entity_poly.type
_entity_poly.pdbx_seq_one_letter_code
_entity_poly.pdbx_strand_id
1 'polypeptide(L)' 'MQAAHEADIPLILAGKCTEPDEKAYFSQYVQPQLTGTDLMFGQADAVAKRRLLAKARCLLFPFNGKNRSEW' A
#
# COMPACT_ATOMS: atom_id res chain seq x y z
N MET A 1 0.13 -1.90 9.23
CA MET A 1 1.27 -0.97 9.27
C MET A 1 2.00 -1.09 10.59
N GLN A 2 1.28 -0.99 11.70
CA GLN A 2 1.79 -1.23 13.06
C GLN A 2 2.82 -2.36 13.18
N ALA A 3 2.50 -3.58 12.73
CA ALA A 3 3.44 -4.71 12.83
C ALA A 3 4.79 -4.48 12.11
N ALA A 4 4.82 -3.73 11.01
CA ALA A 4 6.07 -3.39 10.33
C ALA A 4 6.85 -2.34 11.12
N HIS A 5 6.16 -1.34 11.68
CA HIS A 5 6.76 -0.30 12.51
C HIS A 5 7.32 -0.85 13.83
N GLU A 6 6.60 -1.75 14.49
CA GLU A 6 7.06 -2.46 15.69
C GLU A 6 8.30 -3.32 15.41
N ALA A 7 8.47 -3.78 14.18
CA ALA A 7 9.62 -4.55 13.72
C ALA A 7 10.74 -3.68 13.12
N ASP A 8 10.61 -2.36 13.13
CA ASP A 8 11.53 -1.40 12.49
C ASP A 8 11.78 -1.71 10.99
N ILE A 9 10.74 -2.11 10.28
CA ILE A 9 10.76 -2.42 8.84
C ILE A 9 10.04 -1.30 8.08
N PRO A 10 10.70 -0.57 7.17
CA PRO A 10 10.06 0.47 6.38
C PRO A 10 9.08 -0.13 5.36
N LEU A 11 7.95 0.54 5.15
CA LEU A 11 6.99 0.17 4.12
C LEU A 11 7.21 0.96 2.84
N ILE A 12 7.03 0.29 1.69
CA ILE A 12 6.93 0.95 0.38
C ILE A 12 5.52 0.74 -0.15
N LEU A 13 4.77 1.83 -0.26
CA LEU A 13 3.40 1.82 -0.77
C LEU A 13 3.41 2.15 -2.26
N ALA A 14 3.18 1.13 -3.08
CA ALA A 14 3.03 1.26 -4.52
C ALA A 14 1.58 0.97 -4.94
N GLY A 15 0.87 2.00 -5.41
CA GLY A 15 -0.53 1.94 -5.79
C GLY A 15 -0.96 3.19 -6.57
N LYS A 16 -1.94 3.03 -7.45
CA LYS A 16 -2.42 4.12 -8.32
C LYS A 16 -3.22 5.17 -7.54
N CYS A 17 -4.10 4.75 -6.63
CA CYS A 17 -4.93 5.61 -5.77
C CYS A 17 -5.59 6.75 -6.57
N THR A 18 -6.33 6.41 -7.63
CA THR A 18 -6.90 7.41 -8.54
C THR A 18 -8.38 7.65 -8.34
N GLU A 19 -9.11 6.62 -7.91
CA GLU A 19 -10.56 6.75 -7.73
C GLU A 19 -10.88 7.61 -6.49
N PRO A 20 -12.00 8.35 -6.50
CA PRO A 20 -12.39 9.19 -5.36
C PRO A 20 -12.47 8.43 -4.04
N ASP A 21 -13.05 7.22 -4.06
CA ASP A 21 -13.18 6.37 -2.87
C ASP A 21 -11.81 5.86 -2.38
N GLU A 22 -10.90 5.54 -3.29
CA GLU A 22 -9.52 5.16 -2.95
C GLU A 22 -8.78 6.31 -2.26
N LYS A 23 -8.94 7.54 -2.76
CA LYS A 23 -8.33 8.75 -2.18
C LYS A 23 -8.92 9.07 -0.81
N ALA A 24 -10.24 8.96 -0.66
CA ALA A 24 -10.92 9.15 0.62
C ALA A 24 -10.43 8.13 1.65
N TYR A 25 -10.41 6.85 1.29
CA TYR A 25 -9.88 5.79 2.14
C TYR A 25 -8.40 6.03 2.50
N PHE A 26 -7.59 6.40 1.51
CA PHE A 26 -6.19 6.71 1.73
C PHE A 26 -6.02 7.85 2.75
N SER A 27 -6.71 8.97 2.55
CA SER A 27 -6.61 10.13 3.43
C SER A 27 -7.11 9.84 4.86
N GLN A 28 -8.18 9.06 5.00
CA GLN A 28 -8.82 8.79 6.29
C GLN A 28 -8.12 7.69 7.09
N TYR A 29 -7.64 6.63 6.44
CA TYR A 29 -7.17 5.44 7.12
C TYR A 29 -5.68 5.17 6.90
N VAL A 30 -5.15 5.43 5.71
CA VAL A 30 -3.78 5.03 5.35
C VAL A 30 -2.78 6.11 5.74
N GLN A 31 -2.99 7.34 5.28
CA GLN A 31 -2.10 8.47 5.48
C GLN A 31 -1.78 8.76 6.96
N PRO A 32 -2.75 8.71 7.91
CA PRO A 32 -2.47 8.98 9.33
C PRO A 32 -1.58 7.93 9.99
N GLN A 33 -1.45 6.74 9.41
CA GLN A 33 -0.62 5.65 9.93
C GLN A 33 0.82 5.69 9.38
N LEU A 34 1.10 6.52 8.37
CA LEU A 34 2.43 6.61 7.77
C LEU A 34 3.40 7.33 8.70
N THR A 35 4.65 6.88 8.71
CA THR A 35 5.75 7.46 9.47
C THR A 35 6.83 8.00 8.54
N GLY A 36 7.83 8.69 9.09
CA GLY A 36 8.94 9.25 8.30
C GLY A 36 9.84 8.21 7.62
N THR A 37 9.72 6.92 7.96
CA THR A 37 10.47 5.82 7.34
C THR A 37 9.72 5.14 6.20
N ASP A 38 8.44 5.47 6.02
CA ASP A 38 7.61 4.90 4.96
C ASP A 38 7.76 5.69 3.65
N LEU A 39 7.78 4.96 2.53
CA LEU A 39 7.90 5.54 1.19
C LEU A 39 6.60 5.39 0.40
N MET A 40 6.03 6.54 0.01
CA MET A 40 4.97 6.61 -0.98
C MET A 40 5.57 6.55 -2.38
N PHE A 41 5.59 5.36 -2.98
CA PHE A 41 6.09 5.17 -4.35
C PHE A 41 5.06 5.61 -5.40
N GLY A 42 3.76 5.47 -5.11
CA GLY A 42 2.69 5.74 -6.07
C GLY A 42 2.57 4.64 -7.13
N GLN A 43 2.10 4.98 -8.33
CA GLN A 43 1.88 3.99 -9.38
C GLN A 43 3.21 3.41 -9.91
N ALA A 44 3.47 2.13 -9.66
CA ALA A 44 4.64 1.44 -10.19
C ALA A 44 4.35 0.81 -11.56
N ASP A 45 5.18 1.17 -12.56
CA ASP A 45 5.22 0.49 -13.85
C ASP A 45 5.80 -0.93 -13.75
N ALA A 46 5.86 -1.65 -14.88
CA ALA A 46 6.36 -3.03 -14.91
C ALA A 46 7.83 -3.16 -14.47
N VAL A 47 8.68 -2.17 -14.76
CA VAL A 47 10.11 -2.20 -14.42
C VAL A 47 10.29 -1.90 -12.93
N ALA A 48 9.65 -0.86 -12.44
CA ALA A 48 9.63 -0.48 -11.02
C ALA A 48 9.06 -1.60 -10.16
N LYS A 49 7.94 -2.20 -10.57
CA LYS A 49 7.32 -3.34 -9.88
C LYS A 49 8.28 -4.51 -9.73
N ARG A 50 8.98 -4.90 -10.81
CA ARG A 50 9.99 -5.97 -10.73
C ARG A 50 11.12 -5.63 -9.75
N ARG A 51 11.63 -4.40 -9.77
CA ARG A 51 12.69 -3.95 -8.86
C ARG A 51 12.25 -3.94 -7.40
N LEU A 52 11.03 -3.47 -7.14
CA LEU A 52 10.43 -3.44 -5.80
C LEU A 52 10.25 -4.86 -5.27
N LEU A 53 9.62 -5.73 -6.05
CA LEU A 53 9.35 -7.11 -5.64
C LEU A 53 10.62 -7.95 -5.47
N ALA A 54 11.63 -7.76 -6.33
CA ALA A 54 12.89 -8.50 -6.22
C ALA A 54 13.70 -8.16 -4.94
N LYS A 55 13.45 -6.98 -4.34
CA LYS A 55 14.13 -6.53 -3.12
C LYS A 55 13.25 -6.60 -1.86
N ALA A 56 11.96 -6.88 -2.02
CA ALA A 56 11.03 -6.92 -0.91
C ALA A 56 11.29 -8.15 -0.04
N ARG A 57 11.28 -7.96 1.29
CA ARG A 57 11.30 -9.08 2.25
C ARG A 57 9.96 -9.84 2.24
N CYS A 58 8.87 -9.11 2.04
CA CYS A 58 7.52 -9.64 1.94
C CYS A 58 6.65 -8.72 1.07
N LEU A 59 5.56 -9.27 0.55
CA LEU A 59 4.52 -8.53 -0.16
C LEU A 59 3.22 -8.61 0.64
N LEU A 60 2.62 -7.45 0.91
CA LEU A 60 1.27 -7.37 1.47
C LEU A 60 0.30 -6.91 0.39
N PHE A 61 -0.78 -7.66 0.21
CA PHE A 61 -1.87 -7.30 -0.69
C PHE A 61 -3.18 -7.27 0.09
N PRO A 62 -3.49 -6.12 0.74
CA PRO A 62 -4.72 -6.00 1.52
C PRO A 62 -5.92 -6.00 0.56
N PHE A 63 -6.55 -7.15 0.40
CA PHE A 63 -7.74 -7.32 -0.42
C PHE A 63 -8.98 -7.28 0.46
N ASN A 64 -9.76 -6.20 0.34
CA ASN A 64 -11.16 -6.18 0.77
C ASN A 64 -12.02 -6.44 -0.47
N GLY A 65 -12.24 -7.71 -0.80
CA GLY A 65 -13.20 -8.05 -1.83
C GLY A 65 -14.56 -7.47 -1.46
N LYS A 66 -15.19 -6.71 -2.37
CA LYS A 66 -16.62 -6.42 -2.24
C LYS A 66 -17.33 -7.76 -2.05
N ASN A 67 -18.17 -7.83 -1.01
CA ASN A 67 -18.98 -9.01 -0.72
C ASN A 67 -19.70 -9.42 -2.03
N ARG A 68 -19.56 -10.68 -2.46
CA ARG A 68 -20.24 -11.24 -3.66
C ARG A 68 -21.74 -11.44 -3.39
N SER A 69 -22.46 -10.39 -3.01
CA SER A 69 -23.90 -10.48 -2.72
C SER A 69 -24.75 -9.49 -3.52
N GLU A 70 -24.18 -8.84 -4.53
CA GLU A 70 -24.95 -8.04 -5.48
C GLU A 70 -24.45 -8.40 -6.88
N TRP A 71 -25.23 -9.26 -7.55
CA TRP A 71 -25.15 -9.55 -8.98
C TRP A 71 -25.83 -8.43 -9.76
#